data_AF-A0A174I263-F1
#
_entry.id   AF-A0A174I263-F1
#
_cell.length_a   1.000
_cell.length_b   1.000
_cell.length_c   1.000
_cell.angle_alpha   90.00
_cell.angle_beta   90.00
_cell.angle_gamma   90.00
#
_symmetry.space_group_name_H-M   'P 1'
#
loop_
_entity.id
_entity.type
_entity.pdbx_description
1 polymer ?
#
loop_
_entity_poly.entity_id
_entity_poly.type
_entity_poly.pdbx_seq_one_letter_code
_entity_poly.pdbx_strand_id
1 'polypeptide(L)'
;MRIKKSLSKIVNFDDKESRYIYRIVENSIRNRQAFGIEIERQDFEEGEVINLERDIVDIVASNQRKAEDILMLLFNNLVSPIHLVDIVGEYADLCVNDFGV
;
A
#
# COMPACT_ATOMS: atom_id res chain seq x y z
N MET A 1 0.38 8.69 11.81
CA MET A 1 0.71 7.59 10.88
C MET A 1 2.19 7.26 10.98
N ARG A 2 2.53 5.99 11.22
CA ARG A 2 3.92 5.51 11.34
C ARG A 2 4.15 4.35 10.38
N ILE A 3 5.21 4.38 9.58
CA ILE A 3 5.57 3.24 8.73
C ILE A 3 6.05 2.08 9.61
N LYS A 4 5.43 0.91 9.45
CA LYS A 4 5.80 -0.33 10.17
C LYS A 4 6.64 -1.27 9.32
N LYS A 5 6.35 -1.32 8.02
CA LYS A 5 7.03 -2.19 7.06
C LYS A 5 7.08 -1.48 5.72
N SER A 6 8.17 -1.68 4.98
CA SER A 6 8.35 -1.18 3.63
C SER A 6 8.98 -2.27 2.79
N LEU A 7 8.42 -2.50 1.60
CA LEU A 7 8.97 -3.35 0.55
C LEU A 7 9.16 -2.48 -0.69
N SER A 8 10.20 -2.73 -1.47
CA SER A 8 10.44 -2.00 -2.70
C SER A 8 10.92 -2.92 -3.81
N LYS A 9 10.52 -2.63 -5.04
CA LYS A 9 10.94 -3.36 -6.23
C LYS A 9 11.13 -2.38 -7.38
N ILE A 10 12.23 -2.53 -8.10
CA ILE A 10 12.47 -1.82 -9.35
C ILE A 10 11.99 -2.74 -10.49
N VAL A 11 11.27 -2.18 -11.44
CA VAL A 11 10.73 -2.88 -12.61
C VAL A 11 11.03 -2.04 -13.84
N ASN A 12 11.45 -2.70 -14.92
CA ASN A 12 11.72 -2.05 -16.20
C ASN A 12 10.62 -2.48 -17.18
N PHE A 13 9.87 -1.50 -17.71
CA PHE A 13 8.86 -1.69 -18.75
C PHE A 13 9.15 -0.74 -19.90
N ASP A 14 9.32 -1.24 -21.12
CA ASP A 14 9.51 -0.44 -22.34
C ASP A 14 10.54 0.71 -22.18
N ASP A 15 11.75 0.36 -21.71
CA ASP A 15 12.85 1.30 -21.41
C ASP A 15 12.57 2.36 -20.33
N LYS A 16 11.46 2.24 -19.60
CA LYS A 16 11.16 3.04 -18.40
C LYS A 16 11.44 2.24 -17.14
N GLU A 17 12.31 2.78 -16.30
CA GLU A 17 12.55 2.25 -14.96
C GLU A 17 11.48 2.81 -14.01
N SER A 18 10.79 1.94 -13.29
CA SER A 18 9.84 2.34 -12.25
C SER A 18 10.18 1.66 -10.93
N ARG A 19 10.24 2.44 -9.84
CA ARG A 19 10.37 1.93 -8.48
C ARG A 19 9.00 1.92 -7.82
N TYR A 20 8.55 0.74 -7.42
CA TYR A 20 7.38 0.56 -6.59
C TYR A 20 7.78 0.40 -5.13
N ILE A 21 7.07 1.08 -4.23
CA ILE A 21 7.28 1.06 -2.79
C ILE A 21 5.94 0.78 -2.12
N TYR A 22 5.87 -0.31 -1.36
CA TYR A 22 4.68 -0.77 -0.65
C TYR A 22 4.92 -0.66 0.84
N ARG A 23 4.04 0.04 1.57
CA ARG A 23 4.20 0.34 2.99
C ARG A 23 2.99 -0.08 3.80
N ILE A 24 3.24 -0.64 4.97
CA ILE A 24 2.23 -0.72 6.04
C ILE A 24 2.35 0.54 6.88
N VAL A 25 1.22 1.21 7.05
CA VAL A 25 1.11 2.42 7.86
C VAL A 25 0.27 2.10 9.08
N GLU A 26 0.85 2.26 10.28
CA GLU A 26 0.11 2.16 11.53
C GLU A 26 -0.63 3.47 11.82
N ASN A 27 -1.89 3.31 12.18
CA ASN A 27 -2.79 4.37 12.59
C ASN A 27 -3.53 3.98 13.87
N SER A 28 -4.22 4.94 14.49
CA SER A 28 -5.06 4.69 15.65
C SER A 28 -6.44 5.30 15.44
N ILE A 29 -7.48 4.50 15.71
CA ILE A 29 -8.88 4.89 15.56
C ILE A 29 -9.59 4.58 16.86
N ARG A 30 -10.16 5.61 17.49
CA ARG A 30 -10.87 5.48 18.78
C ARG A 30 -10.04 4.67 19.81
N ASN A 31 -8.74 4.98 19.92
CA ASN A 31 -7.76 4.28 20.77
C ASN A 31 -7.51 2.80 20.45
N ARG A 32 -7.95 2.30 19.30
CA ARG A 32 -7.61 0.97 18.78
C ARG A 32 -6.57 1.10 17.67
N GLN A 33 -5.65 0.16 17.62
CA GLN A 33 -4.66 0.08 16.56
C GLN A 33 -5.33 -0.34 15.26
N ALA A 34 -4.95 0.33 14.18
CA ALA A 34 -5.37 0.01 12.83
C ALA A 34 -4.16 0.08 11.90
N PHE A 35 -4.23 -0.66 10.81
CA PHE A 35 -3.17 -0.72 9.81
C PHE A 35 -3.77 -0.36 8.46
N GLY A 36 -3.12 0.56 7.77
CA GLY A 36 -3.36 0.92 6.39
C GLY A 36 -2.25 0.43 5.48
N ILE A 37 -2.49 0.50 4.18
CA ILE A 37 -1.49 0.20 3.14
C ILE A 37 -1.36 1.40 2.22
N GLU A 38 -0.11 1.68 1.87
CA GLU A 38 0.24 2.73 0.93
C GLU A 38 1.13 2.15 -0.17
N ILE A 39 0.87 2.56 -1.41
CA ILE A 39 1.70 2.23 -2.56
C ILE A 39 2.17 3.53 -3.21
N GLU A 40 3.46 3.60 -3.53
CA GLU A 40 4.07 4.66 -4.31
C GLU A 40 4.76 4.06 -5.52
N ARG A 41 4.62 4.69 -6.69
CA ARG A 41 5.38 4.42 -7.90
C ARG A 41 6.17 5.68 -8.27
N GLN A 42 7.47 5.53 -8.45
CA GLN A 42 8.35 6.55 -9.00
C GLN A 42 8.79 6.08 -10.38
N ASP A 43 8.57 6.88 -11.41
CA ASP A 43 9.03 6.60 -12.78
C ASP A 43 10.28 7.43 -13.05
N PHE A 44 11.29 6.81 -13.67
CA PHE A 44 12.61 7.38 -13.89
C PHE A 44 12.90 7.54 -15.38
N GLU A 45 13.57 8.63 -15.72
CA GLU A 45 14.18 8.88 -17.02
C GLU A 45 15.59 9.43 -16.77
N GLU A 46 16.61 8.81 -17.36
CA GLU A 46 18.03 9.17 -17.15
C GLU A 46 18.47 9.25 -15.66
N GLY A 47 17.81 8.48 -14.78
CA GLY A 47 18.08 8.44 -13.35
C GLY A 47 17.34 9.51 -12.53
N GLU A 48 16.61 10.41 -13.18
CA GLU A 48 15.79 11.43 -12.54
C GLU A 48 14.33 10.97 -12.42
N VAL A 49 13.66 11.32 -11.32
CA VAL A 49 12.24 11.02 -11.13
C VAL A 49 11.41 11.98 -11.96
N ILE A 50 10.76 11.49 -13.01
CA ILE A 50 9.89 12.29 -13.88
C ILE A 50 8.43 12.26 -13.45
N ASN A 51 8.01 11.23 -12.71
CA ASN A 51 6.65 11.06 -12.25
C ASN A 51 6.62 10.34 -10.89
N LEU A 52 5.66 10.73 -10.06
CA LEU A 52 5.41 10.10 -8.76
C LEU A 52 3.90 9.96 -8.57
N GLU A 53 3.45 8.70 -8.49
CA GLU A 53 2.08 8.35 -8.14
C GLU A 53 2.06 7.72 -6.75
N ARG A 54 1.08 8.09 -5.94
CA ARG A 54 0.93 7.55 -4.59
C ARG A 54 -0.52 7.50 -4.19
N ASP A 55 -0.90 6.41 -3.55
CA ASP A 55 -2.22 6.26 -2.95
C ASP A 55 -2.15 5.48 -1.64
N ILE A 56 -3.15 5.67 -0.79
CA ILE A 56 -3.23 5.09 0.54
C ILE A 56 -4.67 4.69 0.89
N VAL A 57 -4.81 3.51 1.48
CA VAL A 57 -6.01 3.11 2.21
C VAL A 57 -5.66 3.06 3.69
N ASP A 58 -6.23 3.97 4.46
CA ASP A 58 -5.86 4.23 5.87
C ASP A 58 -6.17 3.06 6.81
N ILE A 59 -7.13 2.22 6.44
CA ILE A 59 -7.64 1.11 7.27
C ILE A 59 -7.92 -0.08 6.38
N VAL A 60 -7.13 -1.12 6.56
CA VAL A 60 -7.27 -2.40 5.83
C VAL A 60 -7.37 -3.57 6.80
N ALA A 61 -6.81 -3.43 8.01
CA ALA A 61 -6.84 -4.46 9.04
C ALA A 61 -6.68 -3.87 10.45
N SER A 62 -7.27 -4.54 11.43
CA SER A 62 -7.05 -4.32 12.86
C SER A 62 -5.82 -5.08 13.42
N ASN A 63 -5.25 -6.00 12.62
CA ASN A 63 -4.12 -6.85 12.98
C ASN A 63 -2.97 -6.69 11.97
N GLN A 64 -1.75 -6.47 12.47
CA GLN A 64 -0.56 -6.30 11.66
C GLN A 64 -0.31 -7.49 10.72
N ARG A 65 -0.52 -8.74 11.17
CA ARG A 65 -0.28 -9.93 10.34
C ARG A 65 -1.18 -9.97 9.11
N LYS A 66 -2.47 -9.61 9.26
CA LYS A 66 -3.40 -9.48 8.13
C LYS A 66 -2.94 -8.39 7.15
N ALA A 67 -2.49 -7.24 7.66
CA ALA A 67 -1.94 -6.18 6.82
C ALA A 67 -0.67 -6.64 6.07
N GLU A 68 0.17 -7.47 6.70
CA GLU A 68 1.35 -8.06 6.05
C GLU A 68 0.99 -9.05 4.95
N ASP A 69 -0.02 -9.90 5.17
CA ASP A 69 -0.50 -10.84 4.15
C ASP A 69 -1.04 -10.09 2.91
N ILE A 70 -1.82 -9.02 3.13
CA ILE A 70 -2.33 -8.16 2.04
C ILE A 70 -1.16 -7.42 1.36
N LEU A 71 -0.21 -6.85 2.12
CA LEU A 71 0.96 -6.18 1.55
C LEU A 71 1.74 -7.12 0.61
N MET A 72 1.95 -8.37 1.03
CA MET A 72 2.65 -9.38 0.22
C MET A 72 1.88 -9.72 -1.06
N LEU A 73 0.54 -9.82 -0.99
CA LEU A 73 -0.31 -10.03 -2.16
C LEU A 73 -0.13 -8.90 -3.19
N LEU A 74 -0.20 -7.64 -2.73
CA LEU A 74 -0.06 -6.46 -3.60
C LEU A 74 1.34 -6.38 -4.21
N PHE A 75 2.37 -6.62 -3.40
CA PHE A 75 3.77 -6.60 -3.82
C PHE A 75 4.07 -7.68 -4.89
N ASN A 76 3.58 -8.91 -4.67
CA ASN A 76 3.82 -10.02 -5.58
C ASN A 76 3.12 -9.84 -6.93
N ASN A 77 1.98 -9.13 -6.96
CA ASN A 77 1.22 -8.86 -8.16
C ASN A 77 1.52 -7.50 -8.82
N LEU A 78 2.50 -6.75 -8.31
CA LEU A 78 2.87 -5.42 -8.83
C LEU A 78 1.68 -4.44 -8.93
N VAL A 79 0.82 -4.43 -7.92
CA VAL A 79 -0.33 -3.52 -7.89
C VAL A 79 0.14 -2.07 -7.89
N SER A 80 -0.34 -1.27 -8.84
CA SER A 80 -0.01 0.15 -8.92
C SER A 80 -0.86 0.99 -7.94
N PRO A 81 -0.39 2.18 -7.55
CA PRO A 81 -1.12 3.08 -6.66
C PRO A 81 -2.58 3.31 -7.09
N ILE A 82 -2.82 3.57 -8.38
CA ILE A 82 -4.17 3.84 -8.92
C ILE A 82 -5.16 2.67 -8.78
N HIS A 83 -4.68 1.43 -8.65
CA HIS A 83 -5.52 0.23 -8.51
C HIS A 83 -5.59 -0.23 -7.04
N LEU A 84 -5.01 0.53 -6.11
CA LEU A 84 -4.95 0.14 -4.70
C LEU A 84 -6.35 -0.01 -4.10
N VAL A 85 -7.21 1.00 -4.31
CA VAL A 85 -8.57 1.02 -3.75
C VAL A 85 -9.41 -0.13 -4.30
N ASP A 86 -9.30 -0.44 -5.59
CA ASP A 86 -10.08 -1.51 -6.22
C ASP A 86 -9.78 -2.90 -5.60
N ILE A 87 -8.53 -3.12 -5.19
CA ILE A 87 -8.10 -4.42 -4.63
C ILE A 87 -8.26 -4.43 -3.11
N VAL A 88 -7.96 -3.33 -2.45
CA VAL A 88 -7.89 -3.26 -0.98
C VAL A 88 -9.22 -2.83 -0.35
N GLY A 89 -10.12 -2.21 -1.12
CA GLY A 89 -11.45 -1.79 -0.67
C GLY A 89 -12.27 -2.93 -0.07
N GLU A 90 -12.25 -4.11 -0.70
CA GLU A 90 -12.95 -5.30 -0.18
C GLU A 90 -12.45 -5.72 1.22
N TYR A 91 -11.14 -5.61 1.46
CA TYR A 91 -10.55 -5.91 2.78
C TYR A 91 -10.88 -4.83 3.81
N ALA A 92 -10.91 -3.56 3.38
CA ALA A 92 -11.29 -2.45 4.21
C ALA A 92 -12.74 -2.60 4.70
N ASP A 93 -13.68 -2.94 3.80
CA ASP A 93 -15.09 -3.15 4.14
C ASP A 93 -15.29 -4.30 5.16
N LEU A 94 -14.54 -5.40 5.00
CA LEU A 94 -14.53 -6.48 5.99
C LEU A 94 -13.99 -6.00 7.35
N CYS A 95 -12.97 -5.14 7.35
CA CYS A 95 -12.39 -4.61 8.58
C CYS A 95 -13.30 -3.57 9.26
N VAL A 96 -14.10 -2.81 8.51
CA VAL A 96 -15.07 -1.85 9.04
C VAL A 96 -16.08 -2.57 9.96
N ASN A 97 -16.51 -3.79 9.58
CA ASN A 97 -17.36 -4.63 10.42
C ASN A 97 -16.71 -4.99 11.77
N ASP A 98 -15.38 -5.18 11.81
CA ASP A 98 -14.64 -5.47 13.06
C ASP A 98 -14.61 -4.26 14.01
N PHE A 99 -14.76 -3.05 13.47
CA PHE A 99 -14.83 -1.81 14.27
C PHE A 99 -16.26 -1.45 14.71
N GLY A 100 -17.27 -2.20 14.26
CA GLY A 100 -18.66 -2.11 14.73
C GLY A 100 -19.33 -0.76 14.44
N VAL A 101 -19.13 -0.23 13.23
CA VAL A 101 -19.88 0.95 12.74
C VAL A 101 -21.18 0.55 12.06
#